data_AF-A0ABD7BTX3-F1
#
_entry.id   AF-A0ABD7BTX3-F1
#
_cell.length_a   1.000
_cell.length_b   1.000
_cell.length_c   1.000
_cell.angle_alpha   90.00
_cell.angle_beta   90.00
_cell.angle_gamma   90.00
#
_symmetry.space_group_name_H-M   'P 1'
#
loop_
_entity.id
_entity.type
_entity.pdbx_description
1 polymer ?
#
loop_
_entity_poly.entity_id
_entity_poly.type
_entity_poly.pdbx_seq_one_letter_code
_entity_poly.pdbx_strand_id
1 'polypeptide(L)'
;MSEEKLYAVKDDEGKYLDMDPAPWWDGQVGTAVRSIDVALTWAKNHGGHVVALIEEPEKVVISKTNALRQGWLVARYGRYNPDAVSDILARYKDEAWDMIEAYVNGYTVAKEKKYRVLAPKSWWQSEDKPKYMHRTFGISAYRGAGEDSVFTQKQLDLYELNGAPFTKEEVTDDAD
;
A
#
# COMPACT_ATOMS: atom_id res chain seq x y z
N MET A 1 -2.34 7.01 -20.13
CA MET A 1 -3.45 6.04 -20.03
C MET A 1 -4.71 6.78 -20.46
N SER A 2 -5.42 6.35 -21.50
CA SER A 2 -6.71 6.96 -21.84
C SER A 2 -7.75 6.51 -20.82
N GLU A 3 -8.37 7.45 -20.12
CA GLU A 3 -9.45 7.25 -19.14
C GLU A 3 -10.73 6.72 -19.84
N GLU A 4 -10.69 5.54 -20.45
CA GLU A 4 -11.90 4.92 -20.99
C GLU A 4 -12.81 4.49 -19.81
N LYS A 5 -13.82 5.31 -19.55
CA LYS A 5 -14.86 5.01 -18.56
C LYS A 5 -15.67 3.80 -19.00
N LEU A 6 -15.80 2.83 -18.12
CA LEU A 6 -16.80 1.77 -18.24
C LEU A 6 -18.07 2.19 -17.50
N TYR A 7 -19.21 1.70 -17.94
CA TYR A 7 -20.52 1.98 -17.35
C TYR A 7 -21.19 0.67 -16.99
N ALA A 8 -21.83 0.64 -15.82
CA ALA A 8 -22.66 -0.46 -15.36
C ALA A 8 -24.01 0.09 -14.87
N VAL A 9 -25.00 -0.77 -14.66
CA VAL A 9 -26.28 -0.37 -14.05
C VAL A 9 -26.35 -0.95 -12.65
N LYS A 10 -26.76 -0.11 -11.68
CA LYS A 10 -26.85 -0.44 -10.27
C LYS A 10 -28.26 -0.18 -9.75
N ASP A 11 -28.79 -1.06 -8.91
CA ASP A 11 -30.08 -0.84 -8.25
C ASP A 11 -29.92 -0.06 -6.93
N ASP A 12 -31.04 0.20 -6.27
CA ASP A 12 -31.07 0.94 -5.00
C ASP A 12 -30.58 0.11 -3.81
N GLU A 13 -30.49 -1.22 -3.96
CA GLU A 13 -29.90 -2.14 -2.98
C GLU A 13 -28.38 -2.27 -3.15
N GLY A 14 -27.84 -1.70 -4.22
CA GLY A 14 -26.43 -1.66 -4.56
C GLY A 14 -25.92 -2.85 -5.35
N LYS A 15 -26.82 -3.69 -5.89
CA LYS A 15 -26.48 -4.80 -6.78
C LYS A 15 -26.28 -4.29 -8.20
N TYR A 16 -25.40 -4.94 -8.93
CA TYR A 16 -25.15 -4.61 -10.32
C TYR A 16 -25.98 -5.50 -11.25
N LEU A 17 -26.50 -4.91 -12.31
CA LEU A 17 -27.20 -5.62 -13.36
C LEU A 17 -26.20 -6.47 -14.14
N ASP A 18 -26.49 -7.76 -14.24
CA ASP A 18 -25.78 -8.67 -15.12
C ASP A 18 -26.69 -9.09 -16.28
N MET A 19 -26.13 -9.12 -17.48
CA MET A 19 -26.85 -9.30 -18.75
C MET A 19 -26.65 -10.69 -19.36
N ASP A 20 -25.82 -11.56 -18.76
CA ASP A 20 -25.51 -12.90 -19.26
C ASP A 20 -25.98 -14.01 -18.29
N PRO A 21 -26.79 -15.00 -18.71
CA PRO A 21 -27.47 -15.16 -20.01
C PRO A 21 -28.81 -14.41 -20.11
N ALA A 22 -29.31 -13.85 -19.01
CA ALA A 22 -30.52 -13.04 -18.95
C ALA A 22 -30.38 -11.94 -17.87
N PRO A 23 -31.11 -10.81 -17.99
CA PRO A 23 -31.02 -9.72 -17.02
C PRO A 23 -31.39 -10.17 -15.61
N TRP A 24 -30.44 -10.05 -14.68
CA TRP A 24 -30.65 -10.40 -13.27
C TRP A 24 -29.83 -9.52 -12.32
N TRP A 25 -30.33 -9.38 -11.09
CA TRP A 25 -29.80 -8.50 -10.04
C TRP A 25 -29.18 -9.31 -8.89
N ASP A 26 -28.20 -10.17 -9.20
CA ASP A 26 -27.47 -10.95 -8.17
C ASP A 26 -26.04 -11.36 -8.61
N GLY A 27 -25.50 -10.70 -9.65
CA GLY A 27 -24.14 -10.97 -10.09
C GLY A 27 -23.13 -10.49 -9.06
N GLN A 28 -22.23 -11.38 -8.60
CA GLN A 28 -20.99 -10.98 -7.90
C GLN A 28 -20.18 -9.96 -8.73
N VAL A 29 -20.40 -9.94 -10.05
CA VAL A 29 -19.82 -9.00 -11.00
C VAL A 29 -20.93 -8.63 -11.99
N GLY A 30 -21.26 -7.33 -12.12
CA GLY A 30 -22.23 -6.87 -13.12
C GLY A 30 -21.65 -6.79 -14.53
N THR A 31 -22.51 -6.67 -15.53
CA THR A 31 -22.06 -6.41 -16.90
C THR A 31 -21.69 -4.94 -17.07
N ALA A 32 -20.46 -4.67 -17.52
CA ALA A 32 -19.97 -3.32 -17.82
C ALA A 32 -19.78 -3.09 -19.34
N VAL A 33 -20.06 -1.88 -19.80
CA VAL A 33 -19.97 -1.48 -21.22
C VAL A 33 -19.28 -0.13 -21.38
N ARG A 34 -18.65 0.09 -22.54
CA ARG A 34 -18.00 1.38 -22.87
C ARG A 34 -18.99 2.47 -23.31
N SER A 35 -20.16 2.08 -23.81
CA SER A 35 -21.19 3.00 -24.27
C SER A 35 -22.17 3.33 -23.16
N ILE A 36 -22.23 4.60 -22.77
CA ILE A 36 -23.23 5.09 -21.83
C ILE A 36 -24.65 4.91 -22.36
N ASP A 37 -24.86 5.00 -23.67
CA ASP A 37 -26.18 4.83 -24.29
C ASP A 37 -26.71 3.40 -24.13
N VAL A 38 -25.82 2.40 -24.21
CA VAL A 38 -26.15 1.00 -23.95
C VAL A 38 -26.54 0.82 -22.48
N ALA A 39 -25.74 1.34 -21.54
CA ALA A 39 -26.04 1.28 -20.12
C ALA A 39 -27.36 1.99 -19.77
N LEU A 40 -27.63 3.16 -20.37
CA LEU A 40 -28.89 3.89 -20.21
C LEU A 40 -30.08 3.11 -20.77
N THR A 41 -29.90 2.38 -21.86
CA THR A 41 -30.94 1.52 -22.42
C THR A 41 -31.28 0.38 -21.45
N TRP A 42 -30.26 -0.25 -20.85
CA TRP A 42 -30.48 -1.28 -19.84
C TRP A 42 -31.18 -0.74 -18.59
N ALA A 43 -30.75 0.42 -18.08
CA ALA A 43 -31.39 1.07 -16.94
C ALA A 43 -32.87 1.39 -17.21
N LYS A 44 -33.20 1.87 -18.43
CA LYS A 44 -34.59 2.12 -18.84
C LYS A 44 -35.43 0.84 -18.91
N ASN A 45 -34.85 -0.26 -19.38
CA ASN A 45 -35.58 -1.51 -19.60
C ASN A 45 -35.72 -2.37 -18.34
N HIS A 46 -34.73 -2.33 -17.44
CA HIS A 46 -34.61 -3.25 -16.30
C HIS A 46 -34.62 -2.54 -14.93
N GLY A 47 -34.66 -1.21 -14.92
CA GLY A 47 -34.57 -0.39 -13.70
C GLY A 47 -33.13 -0.09 -13.28
N GLY A 48 -32.98 0.66 -12.18
CA GLY A 48 -31.69 1.10 -11.65
C GLY A 48 -31.15 2.37 -12.31
N HIS A 49 -29.89 2.67 -12.03
CA HIS A 49 -29.19 3.87 -12.51
C HIS A 49 -27.81 3.52 -13.06
N VAL A 50 -27.37 4.29 -14.05
CA VAL A 50 -26.04 4.10 -14.65
C VAL A 50 -24.97 4.66 -13.72
N VAL A 51 -23.95 3.87 -13.46
CA VAL A 51 -22.74 4.26 -12.73
C VAL A 51 -21.53 4.13 -13.64
N ALA A 52 -20.54 5.01 -13.47
CA ALA A 52 -19.26 4.90 -14.14
C ALA A 52 -18.29 4.11 -13.25
N LEU A 53 -17.68 3.07 -13.82
CA LEU A 53 -16.55 2.36 -13.24
C LEU A 53 -15.28 3.09 -13.69
N ILE A 54 -14.53 3.57 -12.71
CA ILE A 54 -13.20 4.15 -12.89
C ILE A 54 -12.18 3.15 -12.36
N GLU A 55 -11.03 3.05 -13.02
CA GLU A 55 -9.92 2.27 -12.48
C GLU A 55 -9.54 2.81 -11.10
N GLU A 56 -9.23 1.90 -10.16
CA GLU A 56 -8.74 2.31 -8.84
C GLU A 56 -7.46 3.15 -9.05
N PRO A 57 -7.40 4.38 -8.51
CA PRO A 57 -6.22 5.21 -8.70
C PRO A 57 -4.99 4.52 -8.12
N GLU A 58 -3.82 4.77 -8.74
CA GLU A 58 -2.57 4.25 -8.22
C GLU A 58 -2.33 4.80 -6.81
N LYS A 59 -2.25 3.90 -5.83
CA LYS A 59 -2.08 4.27 -4.42
C LYS A 59 -0.70 4.87 -4.22
N VAL A 60 -0.64 5.98 -3.49
CA VAL A 60 0.63 6.60 -3.12
C VAL A 60 1.27 5.79 -2.00
N VAL A 61 2.55 5.45 -2.16
CA VAL A 61 3.34 4.81 -1.10
C VAL A 61 3.89 5.90 -0.18
N ILE A 62 3.42 5.96 1.07
CA ILE A 62 3.90 6.94 2.05
C ILE A 62 4.64 6.29 3.21
N SER A 63 5.51 7.05 3.88
CA SER A 63 6.18 6.58 5.10
C SER A 63 5.19 6.37 6.26
N LYS A 64 5.52 5.47 7.19
CA LYS A 64 4.74 5.26 8.43
C LYS A 64 4.55 6.55 9.22
N THR A 65 5.56 7.42 9.25
CA THR A 65 5.49 8.73 9.90
C THR A 65 4.45 9.64 9.23
N ASN A 66 4.40 9.66 7.90
CA ASN A 66 3.43 10.49 7.16
C ASN A 66 2.00 9.94 7.30
N ALA A 67 1.82 8.62 7.31
CA ALA A 67 0.52 8.00 7.60
C ALA A 67 -0.02 8.39 8.99
N LEU A 68 0.84 8.39 10.02
CA LEU A 68 0.46 8.85 11.37
C LEU A 68 0.12 10.35 11.39
N ARG A 69 0.87 11.17 10.64
CA ARG A 69 0.60 12.62 10.52
C ARG A 69 -0.75 12.89 9.85
N GLN A 70 -1.13 12.15 8.81
CA GLN A 70 -2.45 12.28 8.19
C GLN A 70 -3.57 12.07 9.22
N GLY A 71 -3.52 10.97 9.98
CA GLY A 71 -4.51 10.69 11.02
C GLY A 71 -4.59 11.78 12.09
N TRP A 72 -3.43 12.32 12.51
CA TRP A 72 -3.35 13.40 13.50
C TRP A 72 -3.81 14.76 12.97
N LEU A 73 -3.52 15.11 11.72
CA LEU A 73 -3.96 16.36 11.10
C LEU A 73 -5.48 16.39 10.94
N VAL A 74 -6.08 15.29 10.47
CA VAL A 74 -7.54 15.15 10.38
C VAL A 74 -8.20 15.26 11.77
N ALA A 75 -7.63 14.62 12.79
CA ALA A 75 -8.16 14.69 14.16
C ALA A 75 -7.94 16.06 14.84
N ARG A 76 -6.80 16.71 14.62
CA ARG A 76 -6.43 17.99 15.27
C ARG A 76 -7.13 19.20 14.65
N TYR A 77 -7.34 19.19 13.34
CA TYR A 77 -7.98 20.27 12.59
C TYR A 77 -9.45 19.98 12.25
N GLY A 78 -10.03 18.93 12.86
CA GLY A 78 -11.43 18.52 12.74
C GLY A 78 -12.49 19.53 13.25
N ARG A 79 -12.20 20.83 13.20
CA ARG A 79 -13.23 21.85 12.98
C ARG A 79 -13.08 22.30 11.53
N TYR A 80 -13.84 21.64 10.66
CA TYR A 80 -13.89 21.87 9.22
C TYR A 80 -14.13 23.37 8.93
N ASN A 81 -13.06 24.11 8.68
CA ASN A 81 -13.12 25.37 7.96
C ASN A 81 -12.36 25.14 6.64
N PRO A 82 -13.04 25.08 5.48
CA PRO A 82 -12.38 24.83 4.20
C PRO A 82 -11.22 25.79 3.92
N ASP A 83 -11.28 27.02 4.45
CA ASP A 83 -10.20 28.01 4.34
C ASP A 83 -8.94 27.58 5.12
N ALA A 84 -9.09 26.93 6.28
CA ALA A 84 -7.96 26.50 7.11
C ALA A 84 -7.22 25.28 6.52
N VAL A 85 -7.93 24.39 5.82
CA VAL A 85 -7.30 23.27 5.10
C VAL A 85 -6.47 23.82 3.94
N SER A 86 -7.02 24.75 3.16
CA SER A 86 -6.30 25.42 2.07
C SER A 86 -5.04 26.15 2.58
N ASP A 87 -5.12 26.85 3.71
CA ASP A 87 -3.99 27.58 4.28
C ASP A 87 -2.86 26.68 4.82
N ILE A 88 -3.21 25.53 5.40
CA ILE A 88 -2.22 24.55 5.88
C ILE A 88 -1.54 23.88 4.69
N LEU A 89 -2.31 23.48 3.67
CA LEU A 89 -1.76 22.86 2.46
C LEU A 89 -0.90 23.85 1.67
N ALA A 90 -1.26 25.14 1.64
CA ALA A 90 -0.47 26.18 0.98
C ALA A 90 0.84 26.50 1.72
N ARG A 91 0.83 26.51 3.06
CA ARG A 91 2.05 26.79 3.87
C ARG A 91 3.04 25.64 3.91
N TYR A 92 2.56 24.40 3.87
CA TYR A 92 3.38 23.19 3.97
C TYR A 92 3.39 22.39 2.68
N LYS A 93 3.15 23.04 1.53
CA LYS A 93 3.01 22.37 0.22
C LYS A 93 4.15 21.38 -0.05
N ASP A 94 5.38 21.73 0.28
CA ASP A 94 6.57 20.92 0.00
C ASP A 94 6.69 19.71 0.94
N GLU A 95 6.01 19.74 2.10
CA GLU A 95 5.98 18.64 3.08
C GLU A 95 4.68 17.83 3.03
N ALA A 96 3.62 18.40 2.44
CA ALA A 96 2.27 17.87 2.46
C ALA A 96 1.76 17.34 1.12
N TRP A 97 2.49 17.56 0.02
CA TRP A 97 2.03 17.16 -1.31
C TRP A 97 1.75 15.65 -1.42
N ASP A 98 2.70 14.81 -1.00
CA ASP A 98 2.52 13.35 -0.96
C ASP A 98 1.33 12.94 -0.09
N MET A 99 0.99 13.74 0.93
CA MET A 99 -0.16 13.48 1.79
C MET A 99 -1.49 13.88 1.14
N ILE A 100 -1.51 14.93 0.33
CA ILE A 100 -2.69 15.32 -0.47
C ILE A 100 -2.97 14.23 -1.50
N GLU A 101 -1.93 13.80 -2.21
CA GLU A 101 -2.05 12.76 -3.23
C GLU A 101 -2.51 11.44 -2.62
N ALA A 102 -1.95 11.04 -1.47
CA ALA A 102 -2.40 9.90 -0.69
C ALA A 102 -3.85 10.00 -0.17
N TYR A 103 -4.36 11.21 0.08
CA TYR A 103 -5.77 11.40 0.47
C TYR A 103 -6.71 11.22 -0.72
N VAL A 104 -6.33 11.74 -1.90
CA VAL A 104 -7.14 11.69 -3.12
C VAL A 104 -7.12 10.29 -3.74
N ASN A 105 -5.94 9.66 -3.82
CA ASN A 105 -5.73 8.39 -4.50
C ASN A 105 -5.74 7.19 -3.54
N GLY A 106 -5.86 7.43 -2.22
CA GLY A 106 -5.56 6.44 -1.21
C GLY A 106 -4.06 6.20 -1.06
N TYR A 107 -3.67 5.45 -0.03
CA TYR A 107 -2.26 5.16 0.24
C TYR A 107 -2.00 3.75 0.74
N THR A 108 -0.77 3.32 0.53
CA THR A 108 -0.16 2.18 1.23
C THR A 108 1.00 2.67 2.08
N VAL A 109 1.28 1.97 3.19
CA VAL A 109 2.40 2.32 4.07
C VAL A 109 3.62 1.54 3.62
N ALA A 110 4.72 2.23 3.36
CA ALA A 110 6.00 1.61 3.04
C ALA A 110 6.39 0.61 4.13
N LYS A 111 6.61 -0.66 3.74
CA LYS A 111 7.17 -1.67 4.63
C LYS A 111 8.60 -1.28 5.00
N GLU A 112 8.98 -1.50 6.25
CA GLU A 112 10.34 -1.22 6.71
C GLU A 112 11.31 -2.23 6.07
N LYS A 113 12.35 -1.73 5.40
CA LYS A 113 13.36 -2.59 4.77
C LYS A 113 14.09 -3.41 5.83
N LYS A 114 14.18 -4.71 5.58
CA LYS A 114 14.92 -5.66 6.41
C LYS A 114 16.12 -6.19 5.64
N TYR A 115 17.20 -6.47 6.35
CA TYR A 115 18.48 -6.89 5.79
C TYR A 115 18.99 -8.13 6.50
N ARG A 116 19.45 -9.12 5.75
CA ARG A 116 20.24 -10.22 6.31
C ARG A 116 21.71 -9.85 6.26
N VAL A 117 22.41 -10.08 7.36
CA VAL A 117 23.85 -9.85 7.48
C VAL A 117 24.60 -11.16 7.29
N LEU A 118 25.59 -11.14 6.40
CA LEU A 118 26.50 -12.25 6.12
C LEU A 118 27.90 -11.89 6.63
N ALA A 119 28.57 -12.84 7.28
CA ALA A 119 29.97 -12.71 7.68
C ALA A 119 30.86 -13.75 6.99
N PRO A 120 32.15 -13.45 6.79
CA PRO A 120 33.12 -14.43 6.30
C PRO A 120 33.29 -15.58 7.29
N LYS A 121 33.59 -16.80 6.79
CA LYS A 121 33.76 -18.01 7.61
C LYS A 121 34.77 -17.87 8.76
N SER A 122 35.81 -17.04 8.62
CA SER A 122 36.78 -16.75 9.70
C SER A 122 36.15 -16.09 10.94
N TRP A 123 35.00 -15.46 10.74
CA TRP A 123 34.15 -14.88 11.77
C TRP A 123 33.08 -15.85 12.27
N TRP A 124 33.19 -17.16 12.01
CA TRP A 124 32.26 -18.17 12.52
C TRP A 124 32.86 -18.91 13.71
N GLN A 125 32.00 -19.27 14.65
CA GLN A 125 32.30 -20.05 15.85
C GLN A 125 32.02 -21.55 15.62
N SER A 126 30.98 -21.86 14.84
CA SER A 126 30.66 -23.21 14.36
C SER A 126 30.22 -23.15 12.89
N GLU A 127 29.98 -24.30 12.28
CA GLU A 127 29.60 -24.42 10.86
C GLU A 127 28.33 -23.63 10.48
N ASP A 128 27.50 -23.31 11.47
CA ASP A 128 26.20 -22.63 11.36
C ASP A 128 26.12 -21.28 12.12
N LYS A 129 27.19 -20.84 12.81
CA LYS A 129 27.11 -19.68 13.75
C LYS A 129 28.25 -18.68 13.63
N PRO A 130 28.02 -17.51 13.03
CA PRO A 130 28.88 -16.32 13.17
C PRO A 130 29.13 -15.81 14.61
N LYS A 131 30.32 -15.29 14.87
CA LYS A 131 30.80 -14.76 16.17
C LYS A 131 30.04 -13.52 16.65
N TYR A 132 29.49 -12.71 15.74
CA TYR A 132 28.69 -11.55 16.12
C TYR A 132 27.33 -11.95 16.74
N MET A 133 26.92 -13.22 16.62
CA MET A 133 25.70 -13.75 17.25
C MET A 133 25.75 -13.81 18.78
N HIS A 134 26.93 -13.72 19.39
CA HIS A 134 27.07 -13.63 20.86
C HIS A 134 26.83 -12.23 21.41
N ARG A 135 26.90 -11.20 20.56
CA ARG A 135 26.72 -9.81 21.00
C ARG A 135 25.25 -9.38 21.10
N THR A 136 24.34 -10.15 20.49
CA THR A 136 22.96 -9.70 20.28
C THR A 136 21.99 -10.89 20.23
N PHE A 137 21.38 -11.23 21.37
CA PHE A 137 20.10 -11.95 21.50
C PHE A 137 19.87 -13.28 20.75
N GLY A 138 20.88 -14.16 20.57
CA GLY A 138 20.61 -15.57 20.22
C GLY A 138 19.90 -15.79 18.88
N ILE A 139 20.15 -14.92 17.90
CA ILE A 139 19.55 -14.95 16.57
C ILE A 139 20.40 -15.80 15.61
N SER A 140 19.78 -16.80 14.96
CA SER A 140 20.42 -17.64 13.94
C SER A 140 20.31 -16.99 12.56
N ALA A 141 21.26 -16.17 12.13
CA ALA A 141 21.33 -15.60 10.77
C ALA A 141 22.28 -16.35 9.83
N TYR A 142 21.74 -17.27 9.06
CA TYR A 142 22.39 -17.95 7.94
C TYR A 142 21.46 -17.94 6.70
N ARG A 143 21.97 -18.31 5.53
CA ARG A 143 21.14 -18.43 4.31
C ARG A 143 20.10 -19.55 4.53
N GLY A 144 18.83 -19.19 4.70
CA GLY A 144 17.73 -20.12 5.06
C GLY A 144 17.25 -19.99 6.51
N ALA A 145 17.76 -19.04 7.27
CA ALA A 145 17.21 -18.68 8.57
C ALA A 145 15.90 -17.88 8.46
N GLY A 146 14.99 -18.11 9.42
CA GLY A 146 13.68 -17.46 9.51
C GLY A 146 13.73 -15.96 9.84
N GLU A 147 12.57 -15.32 9.97
CA GLU A 147 12.42 -13.86 10.15
C GLU A 147 13.19 -13.27 11.34
N ASP A 148 13.49 -14.07 12.35
CA ASP A 148 14.27 -13.63 13.52
C ASP A 148 15.70 -13.21 13.15
N SER A 149 16.15 -13.51 11.92
CA SER A 149 17.52 -13.31 11.43
C SER A 149 17.76 -12.07 10.57
N VAL A 150 16.78 -11.17 10.47
CA VAL A 150 16.88 -9.96 9.65
C VAL A 150 16.82 -8.70 10.50
N PHE A 151 17.50 -7.66 10.03
CA PHE A 151 17.72 -6.41 10.77
C PHE A 151 17.22 -5.21 9.97
N THR A 152 16.63 -4.24 10.66
CA THR A 152 16.39 -2.90 10.09
C THR A 152 17.70 -2.15 9.91
N GLN A 153 17.72 -1.12 9.06
CA GLN A 153 18.91 -0.27 8.90
C GLN A 153 19.37 0.33 10.23
N LYS A 154 18.44 0.75 11.10
CA LYS A 154 18.76 1.28 12.43
C LYS A 154 19.45 0.25 13.34
N GLN A 155 19.02 -1.01 13.29
CA GLN A 155 19.67 -2.08 14.04
C GLN A 155 21.07 -2.37 13.49
N LEU A 156 21.27 -2.32 12.18
CA LEU A 156 22.61 -2.47 11.58
C LEU A 156 23.55 -1.34 12.03
N ASP A 157 23.06 -0.10 12.11
CA ASP A 157 23.84 1.04 12.60
C ASP A 157 24.19 0.85 14.07
N LEU A 158 23.21 0.47 14.90
CA LEU A 158 23.37 0.26 16.34
C LEU A 158 24.35 -0.88 16.67
N TYR A 159 24.34 -1.94 15.87
CA TYR A 159 25.20 -3.12 16.08
C TYR A 159 26.50 -3.05 15.29
N GLU A 160 26.76 -1.95 14.59
CA GLU A 160 27.96 -1.73 13.76
C GLU A 160 28.14 -2.81 12.67
N LEU A 161 27.03 -3.28 12.09
CA LEU A 161 27.00 -4.37 11.10
C LEU A 161 26.98 -3.89 9.64
N ASN A 162 27.04 -2.58 9.38
CA ASN A 162 27.06 -2.03 8.01
C ASN A 162 28.43 -2.07 7.33
N GLY A 163 29.50 -2.27 8.10
CA GLY A 163 30.87 -2.18 7.63
C GLY A 163 31.54 -3.54 7.43
N ALA A 164 32.72 -3.50 6.80
CA ALA A 164 33.58 -4.67 6.72
C ALA A 164 33.86 -5.25 8.13
N PRO A 165 33.88 -6.58 8.30
CA PRO A 165 33.90 -7.59 7.25
C PRO A 165 32.51 -8.07 6.79
N PHE A 166 31.43 -7.43 7.21
CA PHE A 166 30.06 -7.87 6.94
C PHE A 166 29.57 -7.42 5.57
N THR A 167 28.73 -8.25 4.94
CA THR A 167 27.93 -7.87 3.77
C THR A 167 26.46 -8.00 4.11
N LYS A 168 25.60 -7.16 3.51
CA LYS A 168 24.16 -7.21 3.72
C LYS A 168 23.43 -7.49 2.42
N GLU A 169 22.37 -8.29 2.51
CA GLU A 169 21.40 -8.49 1.44
C GLU A 169 20.04 -7.95 1.92
N GLU A 170 19.37 -7.15 1.09
CA GLU A 170 17.99 -6.74 1.35
C GLU A 170 17.11 -7.96 1.21
N VAL A 171 16.26 -8.22 2.21
CA VAL A 171 15.29 -9.30 2.16
C VAL A 171 13.98 -8.67 1.73
N THR A 172 13.54 -8.99 0.52
CA THR A 172 12.21 -8.65 0.04
C THR A 172 11.25 -9.73 0.54
N ASP A 173 10.16 -9.32 1.19
CA ASP A 173 9.03 -10.19 1.51
C ASP A 173 8.28 -10.51 0.19
N ASP A 174 8.93 -11.21 -0.73
CA ASP A 174 8.31 -11.69 -1.97
C ASP A 174 7.53 -12.98 -1.67
N ALA A 175 6.45 -12.84 -0.89
CA ALA A 175 5.34 -13.77 -0.82
C ALA A 175 4.22 -13.12 0.00
N ASP A 176 3.25 -12.52 -0.69
CA ASP A 176 1.81 -12.58 -0.38
C ASP A 176 1.01 -12.18 -1.62
#